data_AF-A0A6L5QQW3-F1
#
_entry.id   AF-A0A6L5QQW3-F1
#
_cell.length_a   1.000
_cell.length_b   1.000
_cell.length_c   1.000
_cell.angle_alpha   90.00
_cell.angle_beta   90.00
_cell.angle_gamma   90.00
#
_symmetry.space_group_name_H-M   'P 1'
#
loop_
_entity.id
_entity.type
_entity.pdbx_description
1 polymer ?
#
loop_
_entity_poly.entity_id
_entity_poly.type
_entity_poly.pdbx_seq_one_letter_code
_entity_poly.pdbx_strand_id
1 'polypeptide(L)'
;MRSRFVFVLVLFISTSLAAKEPLLLSLKGDFAQGGLVIGQAAPKAQVEFNGTQLKISDDGYFVFGFHRDHEAAATLTLTKGSLKEVQPIHIRKRQYNIERVDGLPPSKVNPIKPEVLKRIRKEGAMVAAARAKTSDLRHFMQDFIWPAKGRLSGFYGSQRVLNGDPKRPHYGVDVAAPTGTPVVAPADGIVRLAYDNMFYSGGTLIVDHGFGVSSTFIHLNSIDVEEGQVVKQGDLIATIGATGRATGPHLDWRINWFKSRLDPQLMAPPFEGNNSDTKTVMEEGRK
;
A
#
# COMPACT_ATOMS: atom_id res chain seq x y z
N MET A 1 83.33 -7.82 25.96
CA MET A 1 82.04 -7.09 25.79
C MET A 1 80.93 -8.12 25.62
N ARG A 2 80.04 -8.27 26.61
CA ARG A 2 78.88 -9.19 26.54
C ARG A 2 77.65 -8.36 26.18
N SER A 3 77.10 -8.55 24.98
CA SER A 3 75.90 -7.87 24.52
C SER A 3 74.66 -8.50 25.16
N ARG A 4 73.89 -7.69 25.90
CA ARG A 4 72.60 -8.09 26.48
C ARG A 4 71.49 -7.77 25.47
N PHE A 5 70.81 -8.78 24.96
CA PHE A 5 69.56 -8.60 24.21
C PHE A 5 68.41 -8.33 25.18
N VAL A 6 67.75 -7.18 25.04
CA VAL A 6 66.50 -6.84 25.74
C VAL A 6 65.34 -7.27 24.85
N PHE A 7 64.55 -8.23 25.32
CA PHE A 7 63.28 -8.61 24.69
C PHE A 7 62.20 -7.62 25.16
N VAL A 8 61.69 -6.80 24.24
CA VAL A 8 60.51 -5.95 24.49
C VAL A 8 59.27 -6.78 24.16
N LEU A 9 58.54 -7.22 25.19
CA LEU A 9 57.24 -7.86 25.06
C LEU A 9 56.19 -6.77 24.79
N VAL A 10 55.77 -6.64 23.54
CA VAL A 10 54.65 -5.77 23.16
C VAL A 10 53.35 -6.50 23.49
N LEU A 11 52.71 -6.08 24.58
CA LEU A 11 51.38 -6.57 24.97
C LEU A 11 50.33 -5.91 24.07
N PHE A 12 49.83 -6.63 23.06
CA PHE A 12 48.65 -6.21 22.31
C PHE A 12 47.41 -6.35 23.20
N ILE A 13 46.98 -5.24 23.80
CA ILE A 13 45.67 -5.17 24.45
C ILE A 13 44.63 -5.09 23.31
N SER A 14 44.07 -6.24 22.94
CA SER A 14 42.93 -6.30 22.04
C SER A 14 41.69 -5.80 22.78
N THR A 15 41.38 -4.50 22.65
CA THR A 15 40.06 -3.99 23.01
C THR A 15 39.06 -4.49 21.97
N SER A 16 38.42 -5.64 22.24
CA SER A 16 37.24 -6.05 21.49
C SER A 16 36.13 -5.06 21.82
N LEU A 17 35.98 -4.03 20.97
CA LEU A 17 34.78 -3.20 20.97
C LEU A 17 33.64 -4.13 20.53
N ALA A 18 32.91 -4.71 21.49
CA ALA A 18 31.70 -5.47 21.18
C ALA A 18 30.73 -4.50 20.49
N ALA A 19 30.65 -4.57 19.16
CA ALA A 19 29.66 -3.82 18.40
C ALA A 19 28.28 -4.18 18.96
N LYS A 20 27.54 -3.18 19.43
CA LYS A 20 26.16 -3.41 19.88
C LYS A 20 25.39 -3.93 18.67
N GLU A 21 24.81 -5.12 18.81
CA GLU A 21 23.93 -5.71 17.80
C GLU A 21 22.86 -4.68 17.39
N PRO A 22 22.67 -4.41 16.08
CA PRO A 22 21.71 -3.41 15.62
C PRO A 22 20.29 -3.84 15.99
N LEU A 23 19.44 -2.87 16.35
CA LEU A 23 18.03 -3.16 16.57
C LEU A 23 17.29 -3.31 15.25
N LEU A 24 17.75 -2.64 14.19
CA LEU A 24 17.20 -2.77 12.84
C LEU A 24 17.99 -3.81 12.05
N LEU A 25 17.34 -4.90 11.66
CA LEU A 25 17.97 -5.99 10.92
C LEU A 25 17.80 -5.84 9.41
N SER A 26 16.64 -5.37 8.95
CA SER A 26 16.41 -5.09 7.53
C SER A 26 15.26 -4.10 7.29
N LEU A 27 15.31 -3.45 6.13
CA LEU A 27 14.19 -2.76 5.50
C LEU A 27 14.18 -3.11 4.00
N LYS A 28 13.04 -3.57 3.49
CA LYS A 28 12.82 -3.89 2.07
C LYS A 28 11.49 -3.29 1.61
N GLY A 29 11.47 -2.71 0.42
CA GLY A 29 10.27 -2.14 -0.19
C GLY A 29 10.57 -0.89 -1.00
N ASP A 30 9.52 -0.13 -1.32
CA ASP A 30 9.65 1.10 -2.09
C ASP A 30 9.62 2.33 -1.17
N PHE A 31 10.73 3.06 -1.12
CA PHE A 31 10.88 4.31 -0.36
C PHE A 31 10.44 5.53 -1.16
N ALA A 32 9.24 5.47 -1.73
CA ALA A 32 8.60 6.60 -2.39
C ALA A 32 7.14 6.77 -1.94
N GLN A 33 6.55 7.90 -2.25
CA GLN A 33 5.13 8.13 -2.03
C GLN A 33 4.27 7.02 -2.68
N GLY A 34 3.31 6.47 -1.94
CA GLY A 34 2.55 5.28 -2.33
C GLY A 34 3.26 3.94 -2.08
N GLY A 35 4.51 3.92 -1.64
CA GLY A 35 5.28 2.71 -1.38
C GLY A 35 4.98 2.07 -0.01
N LEU A 36 5.28 0.78 0.09
CA LEU A 36 5.26 0.00 1.33
C LEU A 36 6.68 -0.45 1.67
N VAL A 37 7.00 -0.47 2.96
CA VAL A 37 8.26 -1.00 3.49
C VAL A 37 7.96 -2.05 4.55
N ILE A 38 8.58 -3.21 4.37
CA ILE A 38 8.62 -4.30 5.34
C ILE A 38 9.98 -4.23 6.03
N GLY A 39 9.96 -4.14 7.35
CA GLY A 39 11.16 -4.17 8.17
C GLY A 39 11.23 -5.39 9.06
N GLN A 40 12.44 -5.71 9.48
CA GLN A 40 12.68 -6.68 10.54
C GLN A 40 13.55 -6.04 11.62
N ALA A 41 13.08 -6.07 12.86
CA ALA A 41 13.82 -5.64 14.02
C ALA A 41 14.35 -6.85 14.80
N ALA A 42 15.29 -6.59 15.72
CA ALA A 42 15.73 -7.59 16.67
C ALA A 42 14.51 -8.14 17.45
N PRO A 43 14.44 -9.45 17.74
CA PRO A 43 13.33 -10.03 18.48
C PRO A 43 13.05 -9.28 19.79
N LYS A 44 11.77 -9.06 20.09
CA LYS A 44 11.26 -8.29 21.25
C LYS A 44 11.59 -6.79 21.25
N ALA A 45 12.13 -6.23 20.17
CA ALA A 45 12.21 -4.78 20.02
C ALA A 45 10.81 -4.18 19.81
N GLN A 46 10.63 -2.93 20.19
CA GLN A 46 9.48 -2.12 19.80
C GLN A 46 9.89 -1.19 18.67
N VAL A 47 8.94 -0.89 17.78
CA VAL A 47 9.18 -0.01 16.63
C VAL A 47 8.11 1.07 16.57
N GLU A 48 8.54 2.31 16.40
CA GLU A 48 7.67 3.45 16.13
C GLU A 48 8.00 4.06 14.76
N PHE A 49 6.97 4.40 13.99
CA PHE A 49 7.09 5.18 12.76
C PHE A 49 6.45 6.54 12.96
N ASN A 50 7.23 7.62 12.85
CA ASN A 50 6.82 8.99 13.17
C ASN A 50 6.15 9.11 14.56
N GLY A 51 6.71 8.42 15.56
CA GLY A 51 6.19 8.39 16.93
C GLY A 51 4.92 7.56 17.12
N THR A 52 4.42 6.89 16.07
CA THR A 52 3.30 5.96 16.17
C THR A 52 3.81 4.53 16.31
N GLN A 53 3.42 3.85 17.39
CA GLN A 53 3.78 2.45 17.63
C GLN A 53 3.29 1.56 16.49
N LEU A 54 4.20 0.76 15.95
CA LEU A 54 3.90 -0.27 14.96
C LEU A 54 3.59 -1.60 15.63
N LYS A 55 2.71 -2.37 14.98
CA LYS A 55 2.58 -3.80 15.25
C LYS A 55 3.84 -4.51 14.76
N ILE A 56 4.37 -5.40 15.59
CA ILE A 56 5.53 -6.23 15.31
C ILE A 56 5.21 -7.69 15.66
N SER A 57 5.75 -8.62 14.89
CA SER A 57 5.69 -10.05 15.17
C SER A 57 6.79 -10.46 16.16
N ASP A 58 6.66 -11.65 16.75
CA ASP A 58 7.63 -12.16 17.73
C ASP A 58 9.05 -12.31 17.16
N ASP A 59 9.15 -12.64 15.87
CA ASP A 59 10.40 -12.72 15.10
C ASP A 59 10.82 -11.39 14.45
N GLY A 60 10.13 -10.29 14.79
CA GLY A 60 10.58 -8.94 14.56
C GLY A 60 10.08 -8.29 13.27
N TYR A 61 9.24 -8.92 12.47
CA TYR A 61 8.69 -8.28 11.26
C TYR A 61 7.64 -7.23 11.59
N PHE A 62 7.71 -6.11 10.89
CA PHE A 62 6.75 -5.00 10.93
C PHE A 62 6.61 -4.40 9.53
N VAL A 63 5.59 -3.55 9.35
CA VAL A 63 5.29 -2.93 8.07
C VAL A 63 4.78 -1.50 8.26
N PHE A 64 5.17 -0.62 7.35
CA PHE A 64 4.69 0.76 7.25
C PHE A 64 4.64 1.20 5.79
N GLY A 65 3.87 2.24 5.50
CA GLY A 65 3.67 2.71 4.13
C GLY A 65 3.45 4.21 4.03
N PHE A 66 3.75 4.75 2.86
CA PHE A 66 3.75 6.17 2.59
C PHE A 66 2.52 6.56 1.76
N HIS A 67 1.70 7.47 2.27
CA HIS A 67 0.60 8.04 1.47
C HIS A 67 1.14 8.78 0.23
N ARG A 68 0.28 9.01 -0.78
CA ARG A 68 0.55 9.79 -2.00
C ARG A 68 1.30 11.10 -1.73
N ASP A 69 0.91 11.79 -0.66
CA ASP A 69 1.35 13.13 -0.31
C ASP A 69 2.21 13.13 0.97
N HIS A 70 2.79 11.97 1.32
CA HIS A 70 3.64 11.87 2.50
C HIS A 70 4.86 12.80 2.37
N GLU A 71 5.27 13.40 3.50
CA GLU A 71 6.47 14.22 3.59
C GLU A 71 7.73 13.44 3.18
N ALA A 72 8.75 14.15 2.69
CA ALA A 72 9.99 13.54 2.16
C ALA A 72 10.89 12.95 3.24
N ALA A 73 10.59 13.19 4.52
CA ALA A 73 11.33 12.66 5.65
C ALA A 73 10.37 12.02 6.65
N ALA A 74 10.80 10.90 7.21
CA ALA A 74 10.16 10.23 8.33
C ALA A 74 11.22 9.68 9.29
N THR A 75 10.79 9.21 10.44
CA THR A 75 11.68 8.63 11.45
C THR A 75 11.16 7.27 11.88
N LEU A 76 12.06 6.29 11.90
CA LEU A 76 11.83 4.97 12.46
C LEU A 76 12.63 4.86 13.76
N THR A 77 11.96 4.66 14.89
CA THR A 77 12.61 4.50 16.19
C THR A 77 12.46 3.05 16.63
N LEU A 78 13.57 2.41 17.01
CA LEU A 78 13.59 1.08 17.57
C LEU A 78 14.07 1.13 19.01
N THR A 79 13.41 0.41 19.91
CA THR A 79 13.78 0.34 21.33
C THR A 79 13.81 -1.11 21.83
N LYS A 80 14.81 -1.43 22.66
CA LYS A 80 14.90 -2.73 23.35
C LYS A 80 15.63 -2.56 24.68
N GLY A 81 14.88 -2.60 25.79
CA GLY A 81 15.42 -2.26 27.10
C GLY A 81 15.91 -0.81 27.13
N SER A 82 17.18 -0.58 27.47
CA SER A 82 17.81 0.75 27.44
C SER A 82 18.38 1.15 26.07
N LEU A 83 18.41 0.23 25.10
CA LEU A 83 18.89 0.52 23.76
C LEU A 83 17.81 1.25 22.95
N LYS A 84 18.22 2.33 22.28
CA LYS A 84 17.39 3.10 21.36
C LYS A 84 18.18 3.37 20.09
N GLU A 85 17.58 3.07 18.96
CA GLU A 85 18.11 3.35 17.62
C GLU A 85 17.09 4.22 16.88
N VAL A 86 17.58 5.27 16.19
CA VAL A 86 16.73 6.20 15.44
C VAL A 86 17.24 6.24 14.02
N GLN A 87 16.44 5.71 13.10
CA GLN A 87 16.76 5.63 11.68
C GLN A 87 15.96 6.69 10.91
N PRO A 88 16.62 7.70 10.30
CA PRO A 88 15.95 8.58 9.37
C PRO A 88 15.56 7.82 8.10
N ILE A 89 14.35 8.10 7.60
CA ILE A 89 13.80 7.51 6.38
C ILE A 89 13.60 8.62 5.36
N HIS A 90 14.32 8.52 4.23
CA HIS A 90 14.12 9.41 3.10
C HIS A 90 13.06 8.82 2.15
N ILE A 91 12.06 9.63 1.80
CA ILE A 91 10.92 9.21 0.98
C ILE A 91 10.95 10.01 -0.32
N ARG A 92 11.16 9.31 -1.43
CA ARG A 92 11.18 9.90 -2.76
C ARG A 92 9.78 10.44 -3.11
N LYS A 93 9.72 11.73 -3.45
CA LYS A 93 8.51 12.34 -4.02
C LYS A 93 8.25 11.76 -5.41
N ARG A 94 6.97 11.62 -5.77
CA ARG A 94 6.57 11.18 -7.11
C ARG A 94 5.79 12.27 -7.82
N GLN A 95 5.90 12.26 -9.15
CA GLN A 95 5.04 13.06 -10.01
C GLN A 95 3.82 12.23 -10.40
N TYR A 96 2.68 12.89 -10.49
CA TYR A 96 1.41 12.25 -10.83
C TYR A 96 0.76 12.97 -12.00
N ASN A 97 -0.06 12.24 -12.76
CA ASN A 97 -0.79 12.80 -13.88
C ASN A 97 -1.88 13.77 -13.38
N ILE A 98 -1.75 15.05 -13.75
CA ILE A 98 -2.72 16.09 -13.39
C ILE A 98 -3.46 16.54 -14.66
N GLU A 99 -4.77 16.27 -14.71
CA GLU A 99 -5.65 16.72 -15.78
C GLU A 99 -6.37 17.99 -15.34
N ARG A 100 -6.24 19.08 -16.11
CA ARG A 100 -6.91 20.36 -15.84
C ARG A 100 -8.02 20.58 -16.86
N VAL A 101 -9.23 20.83 -16.38
CA VAL A 101 -10.41 21.12 -17.21
C VAL A 101 -11.07 22.40 -16.70
N ASP A 102 -11.01 23.45 -17.51
CA ASP A 102 -11.58 24.75 -17.20
C ASP A 102 -12.81 25.05 -18.07
N GLY A 103 -13.61 26.05 -17.67
CA GLY A 103 -14.82 26.46 -18.40
C GLY A 103 -16.02 25.54 -18.20
N LEU A 104 -16.00 24.67 -17.18
CA LEU A 104 -17.17 23.84 -16.85
C LEU A 104 -18.27 24.71 -16.23
N PRO A 105 -19.54 24.60 -16.67
CA PRO A 105 -20.62 25.37 -16.06
C PRO A 105 -20.82 25.01 -14.57
N PRO A 106 -21.14 25.98 -13.69
CA PRO A 106 -21.29 25.74 -12.25
C PRO A 106 -22.37 24.70 -11.88
N SER A 107 -23.29 24.42 -12.79
CA SER A 107 -24.46 23.54 -12.60
C SER A 107 -24.15 22.03 -12.49
N LYS A 108 -22.88 21.62 -12.38
CA LYS A 108 -22.49 20.19 -12.31
C LYS A 108 -22.45 19.60 -10.89
N VAL A 109 -23.17 20.19 -9.94
CA VAL A 109 -23.31 19.64 -8.58
C VAL A 109 -24.79 19.58 -8.23
N ASN A 110 -25.43 18.45 -8.52
CA ASN A 110 -26.78 18.20 -8.00
C ASN A 110 -26.69 18.05 -6.48
N PRO A 111 -27.54 18.76 -5.69
CA PRO A 111 -27.60 18.52 -4.27
C PRO A 111 -27.99 17.07 -4.02
N ILE A 112 -27.12 16.33 -3.34
CA ILE A 112 -27.37 14.95 -2.96
C ILE A 112 -28.48 14.97 -1.91
N LYS A 113 -29.60 14.28 -2.19
CA LYS A 113 -30.74 14.18 -1.26
C LYS A 113 -30.28 13.70 0.13
N PRO A 114 -30.87 14.19 1.25
CA PRO A 114 -30.46 13.81 2.61
C PRO A 114 -30.39 12.30 2.86
N GLU A 115 -31.29 11.52 2.26
CA GLU A 115 -31.35 10.07 2.38
C GLU A 115 -30.11 9.41 1.75
N VAL A 116 -29.67 9.95 0.61
CA VAL A 116 -28.46 9.48 -0.07
C VAL A 116 -27.22 9.85 0.74
N LEU A 117 -27.17 11.03 1.38
CA LEU A 117 -26.08 11.38 2.31
C LEU A 117 -26.03 10.44 3.52
N LYS A 118 -27.18 10.06 4.08
CA LYS A 118 -27.24 9.08 5.18
C LYS A 118 -26.69 7.72 4.75
N ARG A 119 -27.06 7.25 3.55
CA ARG A 119 -26.50 6.02 2.95
C ARG A 119 -24.99 6.10 2.78
N ILE A 120 -24.49 7.18 2.17
CA ILE A 120 -23.05 7.41 1.96
C ILE A 120 -22.27 7.36 3.29
N ARG A 121 -22.79 8.00 4.34
CA ARG A 121 -22.14 8.00 5.66
C ARG A 121 -22.11 6.60 6.26
N LYS A 122 -23.21 5.84 6.16
CA LYS A 122 -23.27 4.44 6.63
C LYS A 122 -22.27 3.56 5.88
N GLU A 123 -22.24 3.64 4.55
CA GLU A 123 -21.31 2.87 3.71
C GLU A 123 -19.86 3.23 3.99
N GLY A 124 -19.55 4.52 4.16
CA GLY A 124 -18.22 4.98 4.57
C GLY A 124 -17.79 4.41 5.92
N ALA A 125 -18.70 4.34 6.90
CA ALA A 125 -18.44 3.74 8.20
C ALA A 125 -18.20 2.22 8.10
N MET A 126 -18.95 1.50 7.26
CA MET A 126 -18.73 0.06 7.01
C MET A 126 -17.33 -0.19 6.45
N VAL A 127 -16.92 0.59 5.44
CA VAL A 127 -15.57 0.50 4.84
C VAL A 127 -14.48 0.85 5.86
N ALA A 128 -14.70 1.87 6.70
CA ALA A 128 -13.74 2.25 7.73
C ALA A 128 -13.59 1.15 8.79
N ALA A 129 -14.70 0.56 9.24
CA ALA A 129 -14.70 -0.54 10.20
C ALA A 129 -14.01 -1.79 9.63
N ALA A 130 -14.29 -2.15 8.38
CA ALA A 130 -13.64 -3.27 7.70
C ALA A 130 -12.11 -3.11 7.62
N ARG A 131 -11.62 -1.91 7.29
CA ARG A 131 -10.16 -1.63 7.25
C ARG A 131 -9.50 -1.53 8.62
N ALA A 132 -10.26 -1.23 9.67
CA ALA A 132 -9.74 -1.22 11.04
C ALA A 132 -9.56 -2.64 11.60
N LYS A 133 -10.30 -3.63 11.08
CA LYS A 133 -10.13 -5.05 11.41
C LYS A 133 -8.85 -5.57 10.74
N THR A 134 -7.79 -5.68 11.52
CA THR A 134 -6.50 -6.24 11.11
C THR A 134 -6.27 -7.60 11.75
N SER A 135 -5.54 -8.48 11.07
CA SER A 135 -5.10 -9.78 11.58
C SER A 135 -3.60 -9.78 11.89
N ASP A 136 -3.19 -10.83 12.59
CA ASP A 136 -1.79 -11.11 12.95
C ASP A 136 -1.12 -11.97 11.87
N LEU A 137 -1.81 -12.17 10.75
CA LEU A 137 -1.28 -12.82 9.56
C LEU A 137 -0.18 -11.94 8.93
N ARG A 138 0.67 -12.58 8.12
CA ARG A 138 1.82 -11.95 7.48
C ARG A 138 1.79 -12.06 5.96
N HIS A 139 0.59 -12.11 5.39
CA HIS A 139 0.38 -12.23 3.93
C HIS A 139 0.83 -10.97 3.18
N PHE A 140 0.94 -9.83 3.86
CA PHE A 140 1.59 -8.63 3.35
C PHE A 140 3.06 -8.84 2.92
N MET A 141 3.70 -9.93 3.35
CA MET A 141 5.07 -10.29 2.96
C MET A 141 5.13 -11.15 1.69
N GLN A 142 4.01 -11.63 1.17
CA GLN A 142 3.98 -12.37 -0.11
C GLN A 142 4.28 -11.42 -1.27
N ASP A 143 4.78 -11.97 -2.37
CA ASP A 143 4.84 -11.26 -3.64
C ASP A 143 3.41 -11.20 -4.20
N PHE A 144 2.83 -10.00 -4.29
CA PHE A 144 1.44 -9.83 -4.74
C PHE A 144 1.34 -10.10 -6.24
N ILE A 145 0.23 -10.68 -6.68
CA ILE A 145 -0.11 -10.81 -8.11
C ILE A 145 -1.15 -9.77 -8.53
N TRP A 146 -1.25 -9.55 -9.83
CA TRP A 146 -2.35 -8.77 -10.39
C TRP A 146 -3.68 -9.49 -10.20
N PRO A 147 -4.71 -8.82 -9.66
CA PRO A 147 -5.99 -9.46 -9.38
C PRO A 147 -6.85 -9.65 -10.64
N ALA A 148 -6.51 -9.04 -11.77
CA ALA A 148 -7.24 -9.22 -13.02
C ALA A 148 -6.35 -8.99 -14.24
N LYS A 149 -6.76 -9.56 -15.39
CA LYS A 149 -6.16 -9.32 -16.70
C LYS A 149 -6.95 -8.25 -17.45
N GLY A 150 -6.27 -7.43 -18.23
CA GLY A 150 -6.90 -6.36 -19.01
C GLY A 150 -5.91 -5.30 -19.46
N ARG A 151 -6.38 -4.07 -19.66
CA ARG A 151 -5.56 -2.89 -19.94
C ARG A 151 -5.59 -1.94 -18.74
N LEU A 152 -4.45 -1.37 -18.36
CA LEU A 152 -4.44 -0.30 -17.36
C LEU A 152 -5.12 0.96 -17.91
N SER A 153 -6.09 1.50 -17.18
CA SER A 153 -6.88 2.68 -17.61
C SER A 153 -6.89 3.84 -16.63
N GLY A 154 -6.41 3.62 -15.40
CA GLY A 154 -6.38 4.60 -14.32
C GLY A 154 -5.19 4.30 -13.42
N PHE A 155 -4.48 5.34 -12.99
CA PHE A 155 -3.19 5.21 -12.31
C PHE A 155 -3.21 5.93 -10.97
N TYR A 156 -2.57 5.30 -9.99
CA TYR A 156 -2.45 5.82 -8.64
C TYR A 156 -1.90 7.26 -8.63
N GLY A 157 -2.53 8.09 -7.82
CA GLY A 157 -2.19 9.48 -7.59
C GLY A 157 -2.61 10.45 -8.71
N SER A 158 -3.13 9.95 -9.84
CA SER A 158 -3.71 10.80 -10.90
C SER A 158 -4.84 11.66 -10.34
N GLN A 159 -4.96 12.90 -10.81
CA GLN A 159 -5.88 13.87 -10.23
C GLN A 159 -6.46 14.81 -11.28
N ARG A 160 -7.75 15.11 -11.15
CA ARG A 160 -8.42 16.15 -11.92
C ARG A 160 -8.47 17.46 -11.15
N VAL A 161 -8.26 18.56 -11.84
CA VAL A 161 -8.51 19.93 -11.38
C VAL A 161 -9.59 20.52 -12.27
N LEU A 162 -10.75 20.83 -11.70
CA LEU A 162 -11.92 21.31 -12.45
C LEU A 162 -12.17 22.78 -12.09
N ASN A 163 -12.06 23.70 -13.05
CA ASN A 163 -12.15 25.15 -12.83
C ASN A 163 -11.25 25.61 -11.67
N GLY A 164 -10.00 25.17 -11.66
CA GLY A 164 -9.05 25.47 -10.57
C GLY A 164 -9.22 24.63 -9.28
N ASP A 165 -10.33 23.91 -9.09
CA ASP A 165 -10.55 23.11 -7.88
C ASP A 165 -9.95 21.70 -8.00
N PRO A 166 -8.93 21.35 -7.19
CA PRO A 166 -8.41 19.99 -7.17
C PRO A 166 -9.46 19.03 -6.61
N LYS A 167 -9.79 18.00 -7.38
CA LYS A 167 -10.66 16.91 -6.93
C LYS A 167 -9.82 15.81 -6.28
N ARG A 168 -10.48 14.87 -5.61
CA ARG A 168 -9.79 13.77 -4.92
C ARG A 168 -8.93 12.97 -5.92
N PRO A 169 -7.65 12.70 -5.62
CA PRO A 169 -6.83 11.81 -6.43
C PRO A 169 -7.43 10.40 -6.53
N HIS A 170 -7.05 9.69 -7.58
CA HIS A 170 -7.28 8.26 -7.72
C HIS A 170 -6.30 7.50 -6.83
N TYR A 171 -6.82 6.67 -5.92
CA TYR A 171 -6.02 5.96 -4.91
C TYR A 171 -5.94 4.46 -5.19
N GLY A 172 -5.99 4.11 -6.47
CA GLY A 172 -5.94 2.74 -6.95
C GLY A 172 -5.29 2.68 -8.32
N VAL A 173 -5.36 1.51 -8.92
CA VAL A 173 -5.07 1.28 -10.33
C VAL A 173 -6.31 0.66 -10.97
N ASP A 174 -6.66 1.12 -12.16
CA ASP A 174 -7.81 0.59 -12.88
C ASP A 174 -7.37 -0.40 -13.94
N VAL A 175 -7.96 -1.60 -13.94
CA VAL A 175 -7.81 -2.62 -14.98
C VAL A 175 -9.12 -2.69 -15.76
N ALA A 176 -9.12 -2.17 -16.98
CA ALA A 176 -10.26 -2.23 -17.89
C ALA A 176 -10.33 -3.59 -18.58
N ALA A 177 -11.46 -4.26 -18.44
CA ALA A 177 -11.83 -5.50 -19.13
C ALA A 177 -13.36 -5.64 -19.13
N PRO A 178 -13.94 -6.51 -19.99
CA PRO A 178 -15.39 -6.72 -20.03
C PRO A 178 -15.98 -7.12 -18.66
N THR A 179 -17.24 -6.73 -18.42
CA THR A 179 -18.02 -7.21 -17.27
C THR A 179 -17.99 -8.74 -17.20
N GLY A 180 -17.84 -9.31 -16.01
CA GLY A 180 -17.72 -10.75 -15.80
C GLY A 180 -16.29 -11.28 -15.84
N THR A 181 -15.30 -10.46 -16.22
CA THR A 181 -13.88 -10.87 -16.17
C THR A 181 -13.50 -11.28 -14.73
N PRO A 182 -12.86 -12.43 -14.52
CA PRO A 182 -12.44 -12.89 -13.19
C PRO A 182 -11.56 -11.89 -12.45
N VAL A 183 -11.85 -11.71 -11.16
CA VAL A 183 -11.00 -11.02 -10.19
C VAL A 183 -10.54 -12.04 -9.15
N VAL A 184 -9.23 -12.15 -8.96
CA VAL A 184 -8.61 -13.09 -8.03
C VAL A 184 -7.96 -12.40 -6.84
N ALA A 185 -7.76 -13.13 -5.74
CA ALA A 185 -7.05 -12.61 -4.58
C ALA A 185 -5.55 -12.37 -4.92
N PRO A 186 -5.02 -11.15 -4.71
CA PRO A 186 -3.66 -10.80 -5.08
C PRO A 186 -2.61 -11.36 -4.11
N ALA A 187 -3.03 -11.74 -2.91
CA ALA A 187 -2.27 -12.45 -1.89
C ALA A 187 -3.27 -13.18 -0.99
N ASP A 188 -2.79 -14.07 -0.13
CA ASP A 188 -3.67 -14.70 0.87
C ASP A 188 -4.28 -13.64 1.78
N GLY A 189 -5.44 -13.93 2.37
CA GLY A 189 -6.05 -13.01 3.31
C GLY A 189 -7.39 -13.47 3.87
N ILE A 190 -8.01 -12.55 4.61
CA ILE A 190 -9.35 -12.73 5.18
C ILE A 190 -10.26 -11.66 4.60
N VAL A 191 -11.42 -12.05 4.08
CA VAL A 191 -12.44 -11.11 3.63
C VAL A 191 -13.00 -10.34 4.84
N ARG A 192 -12.88 -9.00 4.82
CA ARG A 192 -13.36 -8.10 5.88
C ARG A 192 -14.64 -7.35 5.53
N LEU A 193 -15.00 -7.33 4.25
CA LEU A 193 -16.22 -6.72 3.73
C LEU A 193 -16.53 -7.35 2.37
N ALA A 194 -17.76 -7.80 2.17
CA ALA A 194 -18.31 -8.19 0.88
C ALA A 194 -19.68 -7.50 0.75
N TYR A 195 -19.81 -6.54 -0.17
CA TYR A 195 -21.01 -5.70 -0.26
C TYR A 195 -21.35 -5.35 -1.71
N ASP A 196 -22.54 -5.74 -2.17
CA ASP A 196 -22.84 -5.75 -3.61
C ASP A 196 -23.08 -4.37 -4.25
N ASN A 197 -23.56 -3.38 -3.48
CA ASN A 197 -24.13 -2.19 -4.09
C ASN A 197 -23.90 -0.89 -3.30
N MET A 198 -22.67 -0.58 -2.92
CA MET A 198 -22.40 0.74 -2.33
C MET A 198 -22.69 1.88 -3.33
N PHE A 199 -23.12 3.05 -2.83
CA PHE A 199 -23.52 4.16 -3.69
C PHE A 199 -22.40 4.62 -4.63
N TYR A 200 -21.18 4.80 -4.12
CA TYR A 200 -20.04 5.24 -4.93
C TYR A 200 -19.25 4.09 -5.54
N SER A 201 -18.91 3.09 -4.72
CA SER A 201 -18.01 2.01 -5.12
C SER A 201 -18.73 0.82 -5.76
N GLY A 202 -20.07 0.75 -5.72
CA GLY A 202 -20.78 -0.42 -6.23
C GLY A 202 -20.42 -1.67 -5.43
N GLY A 203 -20.30 -2.79 -6.12
CA GLY A 203 -19.76 -4.04 -5.57
C GLY A 203 -18.38 -3.78 -4.98
N THR A 204 -18.24 -3.98 -3.68
CA THR A 204 -17.08 -3.60 -2.87
C THR A 204 -16.64 -4.79 -2.04
N LEU A 205 -15.40 -5.22 -2.25
CA LEU A 205 -14.75 -6.30 -1.52
C LEU A 205 -13.47 -5.77 -0.84
N ILE A 206 -13.24 -6.13 0.42
CA ILE A 206 -12.01 -5.81 1.15
C ILE A 206 -11.40 -7.10 1.70
N VAL A 207 -10.12 -7.31 1.42
CA VAL A 207 -9.33 -8.43 1.91
C VAL A 207 -8.19 -7.90 2.78
N ASP A 208 -8.09 -8.41 4.01
CA ASP A 208 -7.03 -8.12 4.96
C ASP A 208 -5.87 -9.11 4.76
N HIS A 209 -4.67 -8.56 4.56
CA HIS A 209 -3.42 -9.31 4.38
C HIS A 209 -2.54 -9.28 5.66
N GLY A 210 -3.06 -8.69 6.73
CA GLY A 210 -2.42 -8.61 8.04
C GLY A 210 -1.67 -7.31 8.27
N PHE A 211 -1.46 -6.99 9.55
CA PHE A 211 -0.70 -5.83 10.03
C PHE A 211 -1.16 -4.48 9.43
N GLY A 212 -2.46 -4.40 9.12
CA GLY A 212 -3.11 -3.21 8.56
C GLY A 212 -3.02 -3.09 7.05
N VAL A 213 -2.38 -4.04 6.36
CA VAL A 213 -2.31 -4.09 4.90
C VAL A 213 -3.59 -4.73 4.35
N SER A 214 -4.28 -4.05 3.43
CA SER A 214 -5.52 -4.55 2.84
C SER A 214 -5.68 -4.18 1.37
N SER A 215 -6.23 -5.11 0.59
CA SER A 215 -6.73 -4.85 -0.75
C SER A 215 -8.20 -4.44 -0.71
N THR A 216 -8.59 -3.51 -1.58
CA THR A 216 -9.99 -3.16 -1.85
C THR A 216 -10.23 -3.28 -3.35
N PHE A 217 -11.34 -3.92 -3.71
CA PHE A 217 -11.81 -4.09 -5.08
C PHE A 217 -13.18 -3.43 -5.19
N ILE A 218 -13.37 -2.53 -6.15
CA ILE A 218 -14.63 -1.82 -6.34
C ILE A 218 -15.13 -1.90 -7.78
N HIS A 219 -16.37 -1.47 -7.99
CA HIS A 219 -17.12 -1.52 -9.24
C HIS A 219 -17.47 -2.94 -9.69
N LEU A 220 -17.39 -3.91 -8.78
CA LEU A 220 -17.57 -5.34 -9.06
C LEU A 220 -18.97 -5.66 -9.59
N ASN A 221 -19.07 -6.66 -10.46
CA ASN A 221 -20.33 -7.18 -10.97
C ASN A 221 -20.92 -8.27 -10.06
N SER A 222 -20.08 -9.20 -9.62
CA SER A 222 -20.40 -10.21 -8.61
C SER A 222 -19.27 -10.30 -7.58
N ILE A 223 -19.60 -10.74 -6.38
CA ILE A 223 -18.65 -11.12 -5.33
C ILE A 223 -18.92 -12.59 -5.03
N ASP A 224 -17.89 -13.42 -5.11
CA ASP A 224 -17.98 -14.88 -5.03
C ASP A 224 -17.49 -15.43 -3.68
N VAL A 225 -17.33 -14.53 -2.70
CA VAL A 225 -16.82 -14.81 -1.34
C VAL A 225 -17.60 -14.03 -0.29
N GLU A 226 -17.57 -14.49 0.95
CA GLU A 226 -18.29 -13.89 2.08
C GLU A 226 -17.36 -13.31 3.16
N GLU A 227 -17.90 -12.39 3.99
CA GLU A 227 -17.15 -11.85 5.13
C GLU A 227 -16.68 -12.97 6.08
N GLY A 228 -15.40 -12.92 6.46
CA GLY A 228 -14.77 -13.92 7.31
C GLY A 228 -14.10 -15.07 6.56
N GLN A 229 -14.39 -15.24 5.26
CA GLN A 229 -13.76 -16.27 4.44
C GLN A 229 -12.24 -16.03 4.31
N VAL A 230 -11.46 -17.11 4.48
CA VAL A 230 -10.03 -17.14 4.17
C VAL A 230 -9.88 -17.40 2.67
N VAL A 231 -9.07 -16.59 2.00
CA VAL A 231 -8.76 -16.73 0.57
C VAL A 231 -7.26 -16.94 0.39
N LYS A 232 -6.89 -17.70 -0.63
CA LYS A 232 -5.52 -17.92 -1.09
C LYS A 232 -5.23 -17.09 -2.32
N GLN A 233 -3.97 -16.70 -2.49
CA GLN A 233 -3.52 -16.01 -3.69
C GLN A 233 -3.96 -16.78 -4.94
N GLY A 234 -4.64 -16.10 -5.87
CA GLY A 234 -5.17 -16.69 -7.10
C GLY A 234 -6.60 -17.24 -7.01
N ASP A 235 -7.20 -17.33 -5.82
CA ASP A 235 -8.61 -17.73 -5.67
C ASP A 235 -9.52 -16.72 -6.38
N LEU A 236 -10.55 -17.22 -7.09
CA LEU A 236 -11.62 -16.38 -7.63
C LEU A 236 -12.40 -15.76 -6.46
N ILE A 237 -12.50 -14.43 -6.44
CA ILE A 237 -13.18 -13.70 -5.37
C ILE A 237 -14.31 -12.80 -5.85
N ALA A 238 -14.30 -12.41 -7.13
CA ALA A 238 -15.29 -11.53 -7.71
C ALA A 238 -15.19 -11.52 -9.23
N THR A 239 -16.05 -10.73 -9.88
CA THR A 239 -15.92 -10.38 -11.29
C THR A 239 -15.95 -8.87 -11.53
N ILE A 240 -15.23 -8.43 -12.57
CA ILE A 240 -15.21 -7.03 -13.03
C ILE A 240 -16.62 -6.59 -13.41
N GLY A 241 -16.97 -5.35 -13.06
CA GLY A 241 -18.24 -4.75 -13.44
C GLY A 241 -18.12 -3.25 -13.70
N ALA A 242 -19.29 -2.60 -13.71
CA ALA A 242 -19.44 -1.16 -13.83
C ALA A 242 -20.46 -0.63 -12.79
N THR A 243 -20.52 -1.25 -11.62
CA THR A 243 -21.51 -0.90 -10.58
C THR A 243 -21.07 0.35 -9.79
N GLY A 244 -22.03 0.99 -9.11
CA GLY A 244 -21.79 2.25 -8.39
C GLY A 244 -21.58 3.42 -9.34
N ARG A 245 -20.59 4.27 -9.07
CA ARG A 245 -20.28 5.46 -9.88
C ARG A 245 -19.13 5.21 -10.88
N ALA A 246 -19.27 4.16 -11.70
CA ALA A 246 -18.36 3.84 -12.79
C ALA A 246 -18.89 4.35 -14.14
N THR A 247 -18.00 4.68 -15.08
CA THR A 247 -18.35 5.11 -16.46
C THR A 247 -18.22 4.00 -17.49
N GLY A 248 -17.79 2.81 -17.08
CA GLY A 248 -17.63 1.63 -17.92
C GLY A 248 -17.00 0.48 -17.13
N PRO A 249 -16.94 -0.74 -17.70
CA PRO A 249 -16.39 -1.91 -17.01
C PRO A 249 -14.90 -1.80 -16.69
N HIS A 250 -14.55 -1.87 -15.40
CA HIS A 250 -13.17 -1.91 -14.92
C HIS A 250 -13.12 -2.39 -13.46
N LEU A 251 -11.99 -2.97 -13.08
CA LEU A 251 -11.63 -3.15 -11.68
C LEU A 251 -10.85 -1.91 -11.21
N ASP A 252 -11.29 -1.23 -10.16
CA ASP A 252 -10.42 -0.33 -9.39
C ASP A 252 -9.89 -1.12 -8.19
N TRP A 253 -8.59 -1.42 -8.23
CA TRP A 253 -7.87 -2.12 -7.18
C TRP A 253 -7.07 -1.14 -6.34
N ARG A 254 -7.22 -1.20 -5.02
CA ARG A 254 -6.52 -0.32 -4.07
C ARG A 254 -5.81 -1.13 -3.00
N ILE A 255 -4.61 -0.70 -2.64
CA ILE A 255 -3.89 -1.22 -1.47
C ILE A 255 -3.82 -0.12 -0.41
N ASN A 256 -3.95 -0.51 0.85
CA ASN A 256 -3.91 0.39 1.99
C ASN A 256 -3.03 -0.19 3.08
N TRP A 257 -2.28 0.65 3.78
CA TRP A 257 -1.76 0.36 5.11
C TRP A 257 -2.48 1.27 6.11
N PHE A 258 -3.41 0.68 6.87
CA PHE A 258 -4.40 1.42 7.66
C PHE A 258 -5.09 2.51 6.82
N LYS A 259 -4.80 3.78 7.11
CA LYS A 259 -5.36 4.95 6.42
C LYS A 259 -4.50 5.42 5.24
N SER A 260 -3.25 4.99 5.16
CA SER A 260 -2.35 5.31 4.06
C SER A 260 -2.76 4.55 2.80
N ARG A 261 -3.07 5.29 1.75
CA ARG A 261 -3.30 4.78 0.40
C ARG A 261 -1.97 4.50 -0.25
N LEU A 262 -1.83 3.32 -0.83
CA LEU A 262 -0.60 2.85 -1.44
C LEU A 262 -0.85 2.58 -2.93
N ASP A 263 0.23 2.59 -3.71
CA ASP A 263 0.19 2.31 -5.13
C ASP A 263 0.28 0.80 -5.37
N PRO A 264 -0.78 0.16 -5.91
CA PRO A 264 -0.73 -1.27 -6.20
C PRO A 264 0.35 -1.66 -7.21
N GLN A 265 0.76 -0.73 -8.10
CA GLN A 265 1.82 -1.00 -9.08
C GLN A 265 3.22 -1.10 -8.46
N LEU A 266 3.42 -0.60 -7.22
CA LEU A 266 4.68 -0.79 -6.48
C LEU A 266 4.69 -2.10 -5.68
N MET A 267 3.54 -2.79 -5.63
CA MET A 267 3.35 -4.01 -4.83
C MET A 267 3.25 -5.25 -5.71
N ALA A 268 2.65 -5.13 -6.89
CA ALA A 268 2.58 -6.19 -7.90
C ALA A 268 3.82 -6.19 -8.80
N PRO A 269 4.13 -7.31 -9.49
CA PRO A 269 5.13 -7.31 -10.56
C PRO A 269 4.74 -6.35 -11.69
N PRO A 270 5.66 -6.03 -12.63
CA PRO A 270 5.32 -5.28 -13.83
C PRO A 270 4.07 -5.87 -14.51
N PHE A 271 3.13 -5.01 -14.92
CA PHE A 271 1.87 -5.46 -15.52
C PHE A 271 2.12 -6.05 -16.91
N GLU A 272 1.91 -7.35 -17.05
CA GLU A 272 1.96 -8.08 -18.32
C GLU A 272 0.63 -7.92 -19.07
N GLY A 273 0.33 -6.71 -19.54
CA GLY A 273 -0.77 -6.44 -20.47
C GLY A 273 -0.29 -6.48 -21.92
N ASN A 274 -1.20 -6.77 -22.87
CA ASN A 274 -0.95 -6.59 -24.30
C ASN A 274 -0.61 -5.12 -24.58
N ASN A 275 0.67 -4.79 -24.53
CA ASN A 275 1.21 -3.47 -24.71
C ASN A 275 1.51 -3.24 -26.20
N SER A 276 0.52 -2.75 -26.95
CA SER A 276 0.83 -2.03 -28.19
C SER A 276 1.32 -0.61 -27.93
N ASP A 277 1.06 -0.01 -26.75
CA ASP A 277 1.11 1.45 -26.61
C ASP A 277 2.06 2.01 -25.52
N THR A 278 2.79 1.19 -24.75
CA THR A 278 3.67 1.70 -23.67
C THR A 278 5.14 1.88 -24.05
N LYS A 279 5.54 1.61 -25.30
CA LYS A 279 6.93 1.84 -25.73
C LYS A 279 7.33 3.32 -25.83
N THR A 280 6.39 4.27 -25.76
CA THR A 280 6.72 5.68 -26.07
C THR A 280 6.99 6.56 -24.86
N VAL A 281 6.67 6.17 -23.62
CA VAL A 281 6.73 7.13 -22.48
C VAL A 281 7.95 6.93 -21.57
N MET A 282 8.69 5.82 -21.70
CA MET A 282 9.82 5.52 -20.80
C MET A 282 11.21 5.88 -21.37
N GLU A 283 11.30 6.33 -22.63
CA GLU A 283 12.59 6.58 -23.30
C GLU A 283 12.97 8.07 -23.45
N GLU A 284 12.04 9.02 -23.27
CA GLU A 284 12.33 10.46 -23.45
C GLU A 284 12.85 11.18 -22.18
N GLY A 285 13.08 10.47 -21.08
CA GLY A 285 13.60 11.04 -19.82
C GLY A 285 15.12 10.93 -19.63
N ARG A 286 15.87 10.44 -20.61
CA ARG A 286 17.35 10.33 -20.56
C ARG A 286 17.99 11.06 -21.74
N LYS A 287 18.05 12.39 -21.66
CA LYS A 287 19.15 13.21 -22.16
C LYS A 287 19.36 14.39 -21.22
#